data_AF-A0A7S2D5K1-F1
#
_entry.id   AF-A0A7S2D5K1-F1
#
_cell.length_a   1.000
_cell.length_b   1.000
_cell.length_c   1.000
_cell.angle_alpha   90.00
_cell.angle_beta   90.00
_cell.angle_gamma   90.00
#
_symmetry.space_group_name_H-M   'P 1'
#
loop_
_entity.id
_entity.type
_entity.pdbx_description
1 polymer ?
#
loop_
_entity_poly.entity_id
_entity_poly.type
_entity_poly.pdbx_seq_one_letter_code
_entity_poly.pdbx_strand_id
1 'polypeptide(L)'
;KFEEFDYMVRNALKVSRGELDDTKLWSLWRAIDENQNGFISAGEFGRFMRMASDKLDSNDRLERNVGAELQDKFREQQALAEIKKEESWAQHSASKADDKAKEMEREAARIERLLKQFSNMG
;
A
#
# COMPACT_ATOMS: atom_id res chain seq x y z
N LYS A 1 -41.05 0.80 21.54
CA LYS A 1 -41.18 -0.62 21.95
C LYS A 1 -40.38 -1.50 20.99
N PHE A 2 -40.12 -2.77 21.35
CA PHE A 2 -39.35 -3.68 20.50
C PHE A 2 -40.02 -3.93 19.13
N GLU A 3 -41.35 -4.11 19.07
CA GLU A 3 -42.02 -4.39 17.79
C GLU A 3 -41.92 -3.21 16.81
N GLU A 4 -41.98 -1.98 17.31
CA GLU A 4 -41.79 -0.77 16.49
C GLU A 4 -40.36 -0.69 15.95
N PHE A 5 -39.38 -1.08 16.76
CA PHE A 5 -37.98 -1.12 16.36
C PHE A 5 -37.72 -2.22 15.32
N ASP A 6 -38.24 -3.43 15.51
CA ASP A 6 -38.19 -4.50 14.51
C ASP A 6 -38.86 -4.05 13.21
N TYR A 7 -40.07 -3.50 13.29
CA TYR A 7 -40.78 -2.99 12.13
C TYR A 7 -39.94 -1.95 11.37
N MET A 8 -39.33 -0.99 12.07
CA MET A 8 -38.44 0.00 11.45
C MET A 8 -37.24 -0.68 10.76
N VAL A 9 -36.55 -1.62 11.41
CA VAL A 9 -35.37 -2.29 10.85
C VAL A 9 -35.74 -3.12 9.61
N ARG A 10 -36.84 -3.86 9.66
CA ARG A 10 -37.29 -4.71 8.54
C ARG A 10 -37.88 -3.91 7.39
N ASN A 11 -38.67 -2.87 7.69
CA ASN A 11 -39.50 -2.20 6.68
C ASN A 11 -38.95 -0.87 6.21
N ALA A 12 -38.33 -0.08 7.09
CA ALA A 12 -37.74 1.20 6.71
C ALA A 12 -36.28 1.04 6.27
N LEU A 13 -35.47 0.32 7.06
CA LEU A 13 -34.05 0.08 6.76
C LEU A 13 -33.81 -1.09 5.81
N LYS A 14 -34.86 -1.89 5.52
CA LYS A 14 -34.83 -3.03 4.60
C LYS A 14 -33.78 -4.10 4.95
N VAL A 15 -33.45 -4.24 6.24
CA VAL A 15 -32.50 -5.27 6.69
C VAL A 15 -33.24 -6.59 6.87
N SER A 16 -32.87 -7.58 6.06
CA SER A 16 -33.51 -8.90 6.06
C SER A 16 -33.14 -9.72 7.30
N ARG A 17 -33.92 -10.77 7.58
CA ARG A 17 -33.60 -11.72 8.67
C ARG A 17 -32.33 -12.54 8.41
N GLY A 18 -31.90 -12.64 7.16
CA GLY A 18 -30.62 -13.29 6.81
C GLY A 18 -29.41 -12.42 7.16
N GLU A 19 -29.55 -11.10 7.04
CA GLU A 19 -28.48 -10.14 7.38
C GLU A 19 -28.42 -9.86 8.89
N LEU A 20 -29.59 -9.76 9.53
CA LEU A 20 -29.72 -9.57 10.97
C LEU A 20 -30.80 -10.50 11.50
N ASP A 21 -30.40 -11.58 12.16
CA ASP A 21 -31.34 -12.51 12.79
C ASP A 21 -32.03 -11.87 14.01
N ASP A 22 -33.17 -12.46 14.42
CA ASP A 22 -34.02 -11.90 15.46
C ASP A 22 -33.32 -11.85 16.84
N THR A 23 -32.40 -12.79 17.11
CA THR A 23 -31.60 -12.80 18.35
C THR A 23 -30.66 -11.60 18.39
N LYS A 24 -29.93 -11.36 17.30
CA LYS A 24 -29.03 -10.19 17.20
C LYS A 24 -29.80 -8.88 17.21
N LEU A 25 -30.95 -8.83 16.56
CA LEU A 25 -31.82 -7.65 16.59
C LEU A 25 -32.31 -7.34 18.01
N TRP A 26 -32.65 -8.37 18.78
CA TRP A 26 -33.01 -8.22 20.19
C TRP A 26 -31.84 -7.75 21.05
N SER A 27 -30.65 -8.32 20.85
CA SER A 27 -29.42 -7.86 21.52
C SER A 27 -29.10 -6.39 21.18
N LEU A 28 -29.27 -6.00 19.91
CA LEU A 28 -29.08 -4.61 19.47
C LEU A 28 -30.08 -3.67 20.17
N TRP A 29 -31.35 -4.04 20.21
CA TRP A 29 -32.37 -3.26 20.91
C TRP A 29 -32.04 -3.08 22.39
N ARG A 30 -31.62 -4.15 23.09
CA ARG A 30 -31.17 -4.09 24.49
C ARG A 30 -29.94 -3.22 24.70
N ALA A 31 -29.04 -3.15 23.72
CA ALA A 31 -27.86 -2.31 23.80
C ALA A 31 -28.20 -0.81 23.65
N ILE A 32 -29.30 -0.48 22.96
CA ILE A 32 -29.77 0.90 22.78
C ILE A 32 -30.67 1.35 23.93
N ASP A 33 -31.53 0.46 24.47
CA ASP A 33 -32.37 0.71 25.64
C ASP A 33 -31.55 0.70 26.94
N GLU A 34 -30.66 1.69 27.09
CA GLU A 34 -29.69 1.81 28.20
C GLU A 34 -30.37 1.84 29.57
N ASN A 35 -31.52 2.50 29.68
CA ASN A 35 -32.28 2.60 30.92
C ASN A 35 -33.23 1.41 31.18
N GLN A 36 -33.30 0.46 30.23
CA GLN A 36 -34.10 -0.77 30.29
C GLN A 36 -35.60 -0.54 30.55
N ASN A 37 -36.13 0.60 30.12
CA ASN A 37 -37.54 0.92 30.34
C ASN A 37 -38.46 0.35 29.25
N GLY A 38 -37.90 -0.30 28.22
CA GLY A 38 -38.65 -0.87 27.10
C GLY A 38 -38.90 0.11 25.94
N PHE A 39 -38.31 1.31 25.99
CA PHE A 39 -38.46 2.36 24.99
C PHE A 39 -37.12 3.01 24.69
N ILE A 40 -36.81 3.10 23.39
CA ILE A 40 -35.65 3.85 22.93
C ILE A 40 -36.06 5.31 22.78
N SER A 41 -35.48 6.18 23.60
CA SER A 41 -35.61 7.63 23.43
C SER A 41 -34.70 8.17 22.31
N ALA A 42 -35.00 9.37 21.81
CA ALA A 42 -34.15 10.05 20.84
C ALA A 42 -32.71 10.28 21.37
N GLY A 43 -32.55 10.46 22.69
CA GLY A 43 -31.25 10.62 23.32
C GLY A 43 -30.41 9.34 23.30
N GLU A 44 -31.02 8.20 23.63
CA GLU A 44 -30.40 6.87 23.57
C GLU A 44 -30.04 6.48 22.14
N PHE A 45 -30.99 6.62 21.21
CA PHE A 45 -30.73 6.38 19.80
C PHE A 45 -29.60 7.28 19.26
N GLY A 46 -29.62 8.57 19.60
CA GLY A 46 -28.59 9.51 19.18
C GLY A 46 -27.19 9.18 19.73
N ARG A 47 -27.08 8.67 20.97
CA ARG A 47 -25.80 8.21 21.54
C ARG A 47 -25.28 6.99 20.78
N PHE A 48 -26.13 6.00 20.55
CA PHE A 48 -25.79 4.81 19.78
C PHE A 48 -25.26 5.16 18.38
N MET A 49 -25.95 6.06 17.66
CA MET A 49 -25.53 6.48 16.31
C MET A 49 -24.16 7.18 16.31
N ARG A 50 -23.86 8.00 17.33
CA ARG A 50 -22.52 8.63 17.46
C ARG A 50 -21.42 7.61 17.70
N MET A 51 -21.66 6.63 18.57
CA MET A 51 -20.69 5.54 18.82
C MET A 51 -20.36 4.75 17.55
N ALA A 52 -21.35 4.53 16.69
CA ALA A 52 -21.14 3.88 15.39
C ALA A 52 -20.32 4.77 14.44
N SER A 53 -20.65 6.07 14.36
CA SER A 53 -19.94 7.04 13.52
C SER A 53 -18.45 7.16 13.87
N ASP A 54 -18.11 7.23 15.16
CA ASP A 54 -16.72 7.37 15.62
C ASP A 54 -15.87 6.15 15.24
N LYS A 55 -16.47 4.95 15.28
CA LYS A 55 -15.80 3.71 14.87
C LYS A 55 -15.57 3.65 13.36
N LEU A 56 -16.52 4.11 12.56
CA LEU A 56 -16.39 4.14 11.10
C LEU A 56 -15.29 5.11 10.66
N ASP A 57 -15.26 6.33 11.21
CA ASP A 57 -14.19 7.29 10.89
C ASP A 57 -12.81 6.78 11.32
N SER A 58 -12.73 6.10 12.46
CA SER A 58 -11.48 5.48 12.93
C SER A 58 -10.98 4.39 11.98
N ASN A 59 -11.88 3.54 11.46
CA ASN A 59 -11.51 2.48 10.52
C ASN A 59 -11.09 3.06 9.15
N ASP A 60 -11.84 4.04 8.64
CA ASP A 60 -11.52 4.70 7.38
C ASP A 60 -10.16 5.43 7.43
N ARG A 61 -9.82 6.01 8.59
CA ARG A 61 -8.49 6.62 8.81
C ARG A 61 -7.39 5.56 8.84
N LEU A 62 -7.62 4.44 9.51
CA LEU A 62 -6.65 3.35 9.58
C LEU A 62 -6.36 2.78 8.20
N GLU A 63 -7.40 2.50 7.41
CA GLU A 63 -7.26 1.99 6.04
C GLU A 63 -6.51 2.96 5.12
N ARG A 64 -6.82 4.26 5.21
CA ARG A 64 -6.09 5.30 4.45
C ARG A 64 -4.61 5.36 4.83
N ASN A 65 -4.29 5.28 6.11
CA ASN A 65 -2.91 5.31 6.59
C ASN A 65 -2.11 4.09 6.11
N VAL A 66 -2.71 2.89 6.17
CA VAL A 66 -2.09 1.66 5.66
C VAL A 66 -1.87 1.73 4.16
N GLY A 67 -2.85 2.23 3.40
CA GLY A 67 -2.72 2.41 1.95
C GLY A 67 -1.57 3.36 1.58
N ALA A 68 -1.43 4.48 2.31
CA ALA A 68 -0.33 5.41 2.11
C ALA A 68 1.04 4.77 2.41
N GLU A 69 1.17 4.05 3.53
CA GLU A 69 2.42 3.39 3.91
C GLU A 69 2.86 2.34 2.88
N LEU A 70 1.92 1.54 2.35
CA LEU A 70 2.21 0.56 1.31
C LEU A 70 2.68 1.23 0.02
N GLN A 71 2.08 2.35 -0.35
CA GLN A 71 2.45 3.09 -1.55
C GLN A 71 3.86 3.68 -1.44
N ASP A 72 4.21 4.23 -0.27
CA ASP A 72 5.55 4.77 -0.02
C ASP A 72 6.62 3.68 -0.05
N LYS A 73 6.38 2.52 0.59
CA LYS A 73 7.29 1.37 0.53
C LYS A 73 7.50 0.86 -0.90
N PHE A 74 6.44 0.85 -1.71
CA PHE A 74 6.55 0.41 -3.09
C PHE A 74 7.38 1.37 -3.93
N ARG A 75 7.20 2.68 -3.74
CA ARG A 75 8.02 3.72 -4.40
C ARG A 75 9.48 3.61 -4.01
N GLU A 76 9.76 3.40 -2.72
CA GLU A 76 11.12 3.20 -2.23
C GLU A 76 11.78 1.97 -2.87
N GLN A 77 11.08 0.84 -2.93
CA GLN A 77 11.61 -0.36 -3.58
C GLN A 77 11.88 -0.14 -5.08
N GLN A 78 11.01 0.59 -5.78
CA GLN A 78 11.25 0.92 -7.19
C GLN A 78 12.48 1.81 -7.37
N ALA A 79 12.61 2.86 -6.54
CA ALA A 79 13.78 3.74 -6.58
C ALA A 79 15.09 2.99 -6.29
N LEU A 80 15.09 2.10 -5.29
CA LEU A 80 16.25 1.26 -4.98
C LEU A 80 16.57 0.29 -6.11
N ALA A 81 15.56 -0.27 -6.78
CA ALA A 81 15.77 -1.15 -7.92
C ALA A 81 16.37 -0.41 -9.12
N GLU A 82 15.95 0.83 -9.36
CA GLU A 82 16.51 1.69 -10.41
C GLU A 82 17.97 2.05 -10.13
N ILE A 83 18.29 2.51 -8.92
CA ILE A 83 19.66 2.81 -8.50
C ILE A 83 20.56 1.59 -8.70
N LYS A 84 20.12 0.41 -8.20
CA LYS A 84 20.88 -0.82 -8.32
C LYS A 84 21.11 -1.24 -9.78
N LYS A 85 20.12 -1.02 -10.65
CA LYS A 85 20.24 -1.30 -12.08
C LYS A 85 21.25 -0.36 -12.74
N GLU A 86 21.22 0.92 -12.39
CA GLU A 86 22.14 1.93 -12.92
C GLU A 86 23.58 1.67 -12.46
N GLU A 87 23.79 1.34 -11.18
CA GLU A 87 25.10 0.95 -10.65
C GLU A 87 25.67 -0.28 -11.38
N SER A 88 24.83 -1.30 -11.59
CA SER A 88 25.24 -2.51 -12.32
C SER A 88 25.63 -2.20 -13.77
N TRP A 89 24.89 -1.32 -14.44
CA TRP A 89 25.21 -0.86 -15.79
C TRP A 89 26.52 -0.07 -15.83
N ALA A 90 26.72 0.86 -14.89
CA ALA A 90 27.93 1.64 -14.75
C ALA A 90 29.16 0.74 -14.55
N GLN A 91 29.07 -0.26 -13.67
CA GLN A 91 30.15 -1.24 -13.47
C GLN A 91 30.46 -2.05 -14.73
N HIS A 92 29.45 -2.57 -15.42
CA HIS A 92 29.66 -3.34 -16.65
C HIS A 92 30.28 -2.49 -17.76
N SER A 93 29.84 -1.23 -17.91
CA SER A 93 30.40 -0.32 -18.90
C SER A 93 31.85 0.07 -18.60
N ALA A 94 32.18 0.34 -17.32
CA ALA A 94 33.54 0.63 -16.89
C ALA A 94 34.48 -0.54 -17.16
N SER A 95 34.05 -1.78 -16.85
CA SER A 95 34.82 -2.99 -17.14
C SER A 95 35.10 -3.12 -18.65
N LYS A 96 34.09 -2.92 -19.50
CA LYS A 96 34.28 -2.98 -20.96
C LYS A 96 35.21 -1.89 -21.49
N ALA A 97 35.16 -0.69 -20.90
CA ALA A 97 36.05 0.41 -21.29
C ALA A 97 37.51 0.09 -20.94
N ASP A 98 37.76 -0.49 -19.76
CA ASP A 98 39.09 -0.92 -19.33
C ASP A 98 39.67 -2.02 -20.22
N ASP A 99 38.86 -3.04 -20.56
CA ASP A 99 39.27 -4.11 -21.48
C ASP A 99 39.66 -3.56 -22.86
N LYS A 100 38.86 -2.62 -23.38
CA LYS A 100 39.13 -1.98 -24.67
C LYS A 100 40.37 -1.09 -24.63
N ALA A 101 40.60 -0.37 -23.54
CA ALA A 101 41.80 0.44 -23.35
C ALA A 101 43.07 -0.42 -23.38
N LYS A 102 43.06 -1.55 -22.66
CA LYS A 102 44.17 -2.52 -22.66
C LYS A 102 44.45 -3.10 -24.06
N GLU A 103 43.40 -3.37 -24.84
CA GLU A 103 43.54 -3.83 -26.22
C GLU A 103 44.19 -2.76 -27.10
N MET A 104 43.72 -1.51 -27.01
CA MET A 104 44.28 -0.38 -27.76
C MET A 104 45.74 -0.12 -27.40
N GLU A 105 46.13 -0.21 -26.13
CA GLU A 105 47.53 -0.08 -25.70
C GLU A 105 48.44 -1.15 -26.31
N ARG A 106 47.96 -2.41 -26.35
CA ARG A 106 48.71 -3.51 -26.98
C ARG A 106 48.92 -3.28 -28.48
N GLU A 107 47.88 -2.80 -29.15
CA GLU A 107 47.94 -2.51 -30.58
C GLU A 107 48.84 -1.31 -30.89
N ALA A 108 48.76 -0.24 -30.10
CA ALA A 108 49.66 0.90 -30.20
C ALA A 108 51.12 0.48 -30.02
N ALA A 109 51.43 -0.33 -28.99
CA ALA A 109 52.77 -0.86 -28.75
C ALA A 109 53.25 -1.81 -29.87
N ARG A 110 52.33 -2.48 -30.57
CA ARG A 110 52.66 -3.28 -31.76
C ARG A 110 53.04 -2.37 -32.94
N ILE A 111 52.24 -1.35 -33.22
CA ILE A 111 52.49 -0.38 -34.29
C ILE A 111 53.83 0.34 -34.06
N GLU A 112 54.10 0.80 -32.84
CA GLU A 112 55.34 1.49 -32.52
C GLU A 112 56.58 0.60 -32.76
N ARG A 113 56.50 -0.68 -32.40
CA ARG A 113 57.56 -1.66 -32.69
C ARG A 113 57.80 -1.85 -34.17
N LEU A 114 56.73 -1.96 -34.97
CA LEU A 114 56.84 -2.08 -36.42
C LEU A 114 57.50 -0.85 -37.03
N LEU A 115 57.09 0.36 -36.61
CA LEU A 115 57.69 1.62 -37.09
C LEU A 115 59.19 1.70 -36.77
N LYS A 116 59.61 1.33 -35.55
CA LYS A 116 61.04 1.25 -35.18
C LYS A 116 61.81 0.25 -36.05
N GLN A 117 61.21 -0.89 -36.35
CA GLN A 117 61.85 -1.92 -37.19
C GLN A 117 62.01 -1.45 -38.63
N PHE A 118 61.00 -0.78 -39.21
CA PHE A 118 61.09 -0.20 -40.56
C PHE A 118 62.11 0.96 -40.63
N SER A 119 62.20 1.80 -39.60
CA SER A 119 63.18 2.90 -39.55
C SER A 119 64.63 2.44 -39.44
N ASN A 120 64.89 1.23 -38.91
CA ASN A 120 66.22 0.63 -38.84
C ASN A 120 66.62 -0.17 -40.09
N MET A 121 65.74 -0.27 -41.09
CA MET A 121 65.97 -0.99 -42.36
C MET A 121 66.26 -0.06 -43.55
N GLY A 122 66.17 1.26 -43.37
CA GLY A 122 66.57 2.29 -44.35
C GLY A 122 67.87 2.95 -43.93
#